data_AF-A0A9P7CDY5-F1
#
_entry.id   AF-A0A9P7CDY5-F1
#
_cell.length_a   1.000
_cell.length_b   1.000
_cell.length_c   1.000
_cell.angle_alpha   90.00
_cell.angle_beta   90.00
_cell.angle_gamma   90.00
#
_symmetry.space_group_name_H-M   'P 1'
#
loop_
_entity.id
_entity.type
_entity.pdbx_description
1 polymer ?
#
loop_
_entity_poly.entity_id
_entity_poly.type
_entity_poly.pdbx_seq_one_letter_code
_entity_poly.pdbx_strand_id
1 'polypeptide(L)'
;MDGLKGWQKEMPLASLNTKNDLSGWVTGCDKDIGGFSEAHLEITPEGTGKFHGNISLELPADPEIKQSGYAALRTKQREQTLFGTPCWDTTLFRYLALRVKGDNRRYFVNIQTDGVVKTDLFQHRLFLHTPGKWETVMIPFKDFVLTNNGMIQQDQIEMFRQKVRTVGISLMDRQEGPFKIEIDWVKAMNTEFTEGDMDRIPPKEKTEHY
;
A
#
# COMPACT_ATOMS: atom_id res chain seq x y z
N MET A 1 -12.40 8.67 28.12
CA MET A 1 -11.01 8.69 28.62
C MET A 1 -10.33 7.45 28.07
N ASP A 2 -9.90 7.50 26.81
CA ASP A 2 -9.03 6.45 26.28
C ASP A 2 -7.65 6.68 26.89
N GLY A 3 -7.21 5.75 27.74
CA GLY A 3 -5.89 5.78 28.33
C GLY A 3 -4.84 5.90 27.22
N LEU A 4 -3.84 6.75 27.45
CA LEU A 4 -2.66 6.90 26.60
C LEU A 4 -2.14 5.50 26.26
N LYS A 5 -2.42 5.03 25.04
CA LYS A 5 -1.80 3.82 24.52
C LYS A 5 -0.31 4.11 24.51
N GLY A 6 0.44 3.39 25.34
CA GLY A 6 1.90 3.48 25.33
C GLY A 6 2.45 3.15 23.95
N TRP A 7 3.73 3.45 23.73
CA TRP A 7 4.39 3.23 22.45
C TRP A 7 4.09 1.85 21.84
N GLN A 8 3.79 1.85 20.54
CA GLN A 8 3.53 0.63 19.78
C GLN A 8 4.58 0.43 18.69
N LYS A 9 5.11 -0.79 18.61
CA LYS A 9 6.04 -1.18 17.54
C LYS A 9 5.33 -1.26 16.19
N GLU A 10 4.12 -1.82 16.17
CA GLU A 10 3.39 -2.05 14.93
C GLU A 10 1.87 -2.03 15.14
N MET A 11 1.15 -1.71 14.07
CA MET A 11 -0.29 -1.85 13.92
C MET A 11 -0.59 -2.57 12.60
N PRO A 12 -1.23 -3.76 12.65
CA PRO A 12 -1.69 -4.44 11.44
C PRO A 12 -2.71 -3.60 10.66
N LEU A 13 -2.47 -3.43 9.36
CA LEU A 13 -3.41 -2.78 8.45
C LEU A 13 -4.14 -3.83 7.61
N ALA A 14 -3.39 -4.75 6.99
CA ALA A 14 -3.94 -5.83 6.19
C ALA A 14 -2.99 -7.05 6.18
N SER A 15 -3.58 -8.24 6.06
CA SER A 15 -2.91 -9.50 5.76
C SER A 15 -3.43 -10.04 4.44
N LEU A 16 -2.68 -10.96 3.84
CA LEU A 16 -3.12 -11.68 2.66
C LEU A 16 -2.56 -13.11 2.68
N ASN A 17 -2.97 -13.88 3.69
CA ASN A 17 -2.41 -15.22 3.95
C ASN A 17 -3.44 -16.33 3.78
N THR A 18 -4.72 -16.00 3.81
CA THR A 18 -5.82 -16.95 3.75
C THR A 18 -6.82 -16.57 2.66
N LYS A 19 -7.62 -17.56 2.21
CA LYS A 19 -8.70 -17.30 1.24
C LYS A 19 -9.72 -16.28 1.76
N ASN A 20 -9.92 -16.22 3.07
CA ASN A 20 -10.80 -15.22 3.68
C ASN A 20 -10.26 -13.81 3.52
N ASP A 21 -8.93 -13.64 3.61
CA ASP A 21 -8.29 -12.34 3.44
C ASP A 21 -8.54 -11.73 2.06
N LEU A 22 -8.70 -12.55 1.01
CA LEU A 22 -9.00 -12.07 -0.35
C LEU A 22 -10.24 -11.15 -0.38
N SER A 23 -11.23 -11.38 0.48
CA SER A 23 -12.44 -10.55 0.57
C SER A 23 -12.16 -9.10 1.03
N GLY A 24 -11.02 -8.89 1.69
CA GLY A 24 -10.53 -7.61 2.15
C GLY A 24 -9.72 -6.85 1.09
N TRP A 25 -9.60 -7.37 -0.14
CA TRP A 25 -8.84 -6.76 -1.23
C TRP A 25 -9.68 -6.60 -2.50
N VAL A 26 -9.30 -5.63 -3.32
CA VAL A 26 -9.89 -5.35 -4.63
C VAL A 26 -8.76 -5.25 -5.64
N THR A 27 -8.88 -5.95 -6.76
CA THR A 27 -8.00 -5.82 -7.93
C THR A 27 -8.68 -5.04 -9.05
N GLY A 28 -7.86 -4.38 -9.87
CA GLY A 28 -8.31 -3.67 -11.06
C GLY A 28 -7.17 -3.49 -12.06
N CYS A 29 -7.51 -3.22 -13.32
CA CYS A 29 -6.54 -2.97 -14.39
C CYS A 29 -7.18 -2.12 -15.49
N ASP A 30 -6.40 -1.74 -16.51
CA ASP A 30 -6.94 -0.95 -17.64
C ASP A 30 -8.10 -1.63 -18.38
N LYS A 31 -8.30 -2.95 -18.21
CA LYS A 31 -9.48 -3.66 -18.70
C LYS A 31 -10.80 -3.07 -18.21
N ASP A 32 -10.80 -2.45 -17.02
CA ASP A 32 -11.96 -1.75 -16.46
C ASP A 32 -12.39 -0.53 -17.30
N ILE A 33 -11.47 -0.01 -18.12
CA ILE A 33 -11.70 1.08 -19.08
C ILE A 33 -11.53 0.59 -20.54
N GLY A 34 -11.61 -0.72 -20.79
CA GLY A 34 -11.55 -1.32 -22.13
C GLY A 34 -10.15 -1.71 -22.61
N GLY A 35 -9.11 -1.52 -21.80
CA GLY A 35 -7.76 -1.99 -22.07
C GLY A 35 -7.62 -3.52 -22.07
N PHE A 36 -6.39 -3.98 -22.28
CA PHE A 36 -6.09 -5.40 -22.55
C PHE A 36 -5.16 -6.03 -21.52
N SER A 37 -4.86 -5.36 -20.41
CA SER A 37 -4.12 -5.96 -19.31
C SER A 37 -4.96 -6.99 -18.55
N GLU A 38 -4.27 -7.89 -17.86
CA GLU A 38 -4.87 -8.89 -16.98
C GLU A 38 -4.26 -8.78 -15.58
N ALA A 39 -5.09 -8.96 -14.56
CA ALA A 39 -4.68 -8.89 -13.17
C ALA A 39 -5.48 -9.89 -12.32
N HIS A 40 -4.76 -10.68 -11.53
CA HIS A 40 -5.31 -11.75 -10.70
C HIS A 40 -4.75 -11.66 -9.29
N LEU A 41 -5.57 -12.06 -8.30
CA LEU A 41 -5.18 -12.19 -6.92
C LEU A 41 -5.59 -13.56 -6.39
N GLU A 42 -4.63 -14.31 -5.89
CA GLU A 42 -4.87 -15.63 -5.32
C GLU A 42 -3.94 -15.90 -4.13
N ILE A 43 -4.30 -16.90 -3.32
CA ILE A 43 -3.46 -17.36 -2.21
C ILE A 43 -2.59 -18.51 -2.70
N THR A 44 -1.28 -18.41 -2.50
CA THR A 44 -0.33 -19.47 -2.82
C THR A 44 -0.44 -20.64 -1.82
N PRO A 45 0.06 -21.84 -2.17
CA PRO A 45 0.14 -22.96 -1.24
C PRO A 45 0.90 -22.65 0.05
N GLU A 46 1.84 -21.71 0.01
CA GLU A 46 2.64 -21.26 1.15
C GLU A 46 1.92 -20.23 2.05
N GLY A 47 0.67 -19.88 1.73
CA GLY A 47 -0.15 -18.97 2.56
C GLY A 47 0.23 -17.50 2.38
N THR A 48 0.44 -17.06 1.14
CA THR A 48 0.70 -15.64 0.81
C THR A 48 -0.12 -15.20 -0.40
N GLY A 49 -0.33 -13.89 -0.55
CA GLY A 49 -1.15 -13.33 -1.61
C GLY A 49 -0.32 -13.04 -2.85
N LYS A 50 -0.59 -13.74 -3.94
CA LYS A 50 0.07 -13.52 -5.22
C LYS A 50 -0.78 -12.61 -6.10
N PHE A 51 -0.30 -11.40 -6.34
CA PHE A 51 -0.82 -10.49 -7.34
C PHE A 51 0.00 -10.63 -8.63
N HIS A 52 -0.63 -11.03 -9.73
CA HIS A 52 0.06 -11.30 -10.99
C HIS A 52 -0.83 -11.10 -12.20
N GLY A 53 -0.22 -11.05 -13.38
CA GLY A 53 -0.92 -10.91 -14.64
C GLY A 53 0.01 -10.48 -15.76
N ASN A 54 -0.55 -9.84 -16.78
CA ASN A 54 0.18 -9.38 -17.95
C ASN A 54 -0.26 -7.96 -18.32
N ILE A 55 0.70 -7.05 -18.47
CA ILE A 55 0.45 -5.67 -18.92
C ILE A 55 0.43 -5.62 -20.45
N SER A 56 -0.59 -4.96 -21.01
CA SER A 56 -0.65 -4.54 -22.41
C SER A 56 -0.65 -3.02 -22.50
N LEU A 57 0.11 -2.43 -23.43
CA LEU A 57 0.08 -0.99 -23.68
C LEU A 57 -0.88 -0.62 -24.81
N GLU A 58 -1.57 -1.61 -25.39
CA GLU A 58 -2.56 -1.39 -26.43
C GLU A 58 -3.69 -0.47 -25.92
N LEU A 59 -3.98 0.55 -26.72
CA LEU A 59 -5.05 1.50 -26.43
C LEU A 59 -6.40 0.89 -26.86
N PRO A 60 -7.45 1.07 -26.06
CA PRO A 60 -8.79 0.64 -26.45
C PRO A 60 -9.32 1.43 -27.64
N ALA A 61 -10.43 0.97 -28.22
CA ALA A 61 -11.09 1.64 -29.33
C ALA A 61 -11.61 3.04 -28.97
N ASP A 62 -11.84 3.32 -27.69
CA ASP A 62 -12.26 4.64 -27.22
C ASP A 62 -11.12 5.67 -27.40
N PRO A 63 -11.29 6.67 -28.27
CA PRO A 63 -10.24 7.64 -28.56
C PRO A 63 -9.96 8.59 -27.40
N GLU A 64 -10.83 8.71 -26.38
CA GLU A 64 -10.58 9.54 -25.20
C GLU A 64 -9.49 8.94 -24.31
N ILE A 65 -9.27 7.62 -24.39
CA ILE A 65 -8.27 6.93 -23.60
C ILE A 65 -6.89 7.06 -24.26
N LYS A 66 -6.09 7.97 -23.70
CA LYS A 66 -4.73 8.26 -24.20
C LYS A 66 -3.64 7.40 -23.55
N GLN A 67 -3.97 6.67 -22.49
CA GLN A 67 -3.02 5.85 -21.73
C GLN A 67 -3.68 4.56 -21.25
N SER A 68 -2.96 3.46 -21.41
CA SER A 68 -3.31 2.10 -20.98
C SER A 68 -2.05 1.48 -20.36
N GLY A 69 -2.16 0.27 -19.82
CA GLY A 69 -1.04 -0.47 -19.25
C GLY A 69 -0.87 -0.31 -17.76
N TYR A 70 -1.93 -0.58 -17.00
CA TYR A 70 -1.85 -0.59 -15.55
C TYR A 70 -2.57 -1.79 -14.91
N ALA A 71 -2.06 -2.20 -13.76
CA ALA A 71 -2.71 -3.15 -12.86
C ALA A 71 -2.52 -2.68 -11.42
N ALA A 72 -3.54 -2.85 -10.59
CA ALA A 72 -3.50 -2.47 -9.19
C ALA A 72 -4.24 -3.46 -8.30
N LEU A 73 -3.79 -3.55 -7.06
CA LEU A 73 -4.58 -4.09 -5.96
C LEU A 73 -4.59 -3.10 -4.79
N ARG A 74 -5.65 -3.12 -4.00
CA ARG A 74 -5.74 -2.36 -2.74
C ARG A 74 -6.66 -3.03 -1.75
N THR A 75 -6.51 -2.68 -0.48
CA THR A 75 -7.47 -3.07 0.55
C THR A 75 -8.85 -2.50 0.21
N LYS A 76 -9.89 -3.30 0.42
CA LYS A 76 -11.29 -2.88 0.30
C LYS A 76 -11.57 -1.79 1.33
N GLN A 77 -12.25 -0.75 0.88
CA GLN A 77 -12.72 0.29 1.79
C GLN A 77 -13.72 -0.32 2.77
N ARG A 78 -13.56 0.00 4.07
CA ARG A 78 -14.52 -0.41 5.09
C ARG A 78 -15.86 0.27 4.86
N GLU A 79 -16.94 -0.46 5.10
CA GLU A 79 -18.30 0.02 4.90
C GLU A 79 -18.62 1.18 5.84
N GLN A 80 -19.49 2.09 5.38
CA GLN A 80 -19.94 3.19 6.21
C GLN A 80 -20.73 2.67 7.41
N THR A 81 -20.46 3.25 8.57
CA THR A 81 -21.21 2.99 9.80
C THR A 81 -22.00 4.24 10.19
N LEU A 82 -22.89 4.13 11.17
CA LEU A 82 -23.58 5.29 11.77
C LEU A 82 -22.60 6.31 12.39
N PHE A 83 -21.34 5.92 12.63
CA PHE A 83 -20.28 6.77 13.19
C PHE A 83 -19.27 7.24 12.12
N GLY A 84 -19.59 7.07 10.83
CA GLY A 84 -18.75 7.44 9.71
C GLY A 84 -18.04 6.25 9.05
N THR A 85 -17.12 6.54 8.12
CA THR A 85 -16.32 5.49 7.45
C THR A 85 -15.14 5.12 8.34
N PRO A 86 -15.00 3.85 8.77
CA PRO A 86 -13.86 3.42 9.55
C PRO A 86 -12.56 3.62 8.78
N CYS A 87 -11.61 4.32 9.40
CA CYS A 87 -10.27 4.57 8.87
C CYS A 87 -9.22 4.09 9.87
N TRP A 88 -7.97 3.94 9.42
CA TRP A 88 -6.84 3.74 10.31
C TRP A 88 -6.24 5.07 10.71
N ASP A 89 -5.96 5.21 12.01
CA ASP A 89 -5.12 6.28 12.53
C ASP A 89 -3.67 5.78 12.62
N THR A 90 -2.83 6.29 11.72
CA THR A 90 -1.43 5.92 11.62
C THR A 90 -0.49 6.96 12.23
N THR A 91 -1.00 8.05 12.80
CA THR A 91 -0.20 9.21 13.27
C THR A 91 0.92 8.83 14.24
N LEU A 92 0.72 7.80 15.06
CA LEU A 92 1.71 7.31 16.04
C LEU A 92 2.79 6.39 15.47
N PHE A 93 2.79 6.12 14.17
CA PHE A 93 3.79 5.30 13.49
C PHE A 93 4.65 6.15 12.56
N ARG A 94 5.87 5.73 12.23
CA ARG A 94 6.70 6.47 11.26
C ARG A 94 6.61 5.90 9.84
N TYR A 95 6.42 4.59 9.73
CA TYR A 95 6.56 3.88 8.47
C TYR A 95 5.29 3.14 8.10
N LEU A 96 4.98 3.12 6.81
CA LEU A 96 4.20 2.05 6.23
C LEU A 96 5.17 0.92 5.86
N ALA A 97 4.93 -0.27 6.40
CA ALA A 97 5.76 -1.44 6.16
C ALA A 97 4.98 -2.50 5.38
N LEU A 98 5.63 -3.09 4.38
CA LEU A 98 5.08 -4.17 3.57
C LEU A 98 6.08 -5.33 3.53
N ARG A 99 5.59 -6.55 3.77
CA ARG A 99 6.35 -7.78 3.54
C ARG A 99 5.99 -8.34 2.18
N VAL A 100 6.94 -8.30 1.26
CA VAL A 100 6.71 -8.58 -0.17
C VAL A 100 7.83 -9.39 -0.79
N LYS A 101 7.51 -10.07 -1.88
CA LYS A 101 8.45 -10.75 -2.77
C LYS A 101 8.03 -10.44 -4.21
N GLY A 102 8.65 -9.43 -4.79
CA GLY A 102 8.35 -8.98 -6.15
C GLY A 102 9.37 -9.47 -7.18
N ASP A 103 9.04 -9.27 -8.43
CA ASP A 103 9.93 -9.44 -9.58
C ASP A 103 10.74 -8.16 -9.87
N ASN A 104 11.19 -7.97 -11.11
CA ASN A 104 11.97 -6.80 -11.53
C ASN A 104 11.12 -5.61 -12.02
N ARG A 105 9.78 -5.69 -11.88
CA ARG A 105 8.87 -4.62 -12.31
C ARG A 105 8.88 -3.46 -11.32
N ARG A 106 8.46 -2.28 -11.79
CA ARG A 106 8.48 -1.04 -10.98
C ARG A 106 7.11 -0.78 -10.37
N TYR A 107 6.90 -1.30 -9.18
CA TYR A 107 5.67 -1.10 -8.43
C TYR A 107 5.65 0.23 -7.67
N PHE A 108 4.45 0.70 -7.38
CA PHE A 108 4.17 1.82 -6.49
C PHE A 108 3.28 1.36 -5.34
N VAL A 109 3.54 1.86 -4.14
CA VAL A 109 2.65 1.76 -2.99
C VAL A 109 1.75 2.99 -2.98
N ASN A 110 0.46 2.77 -2.81
CA ASN A 110 -0.57 3.81 -2.84
C ASN A 110 -1.31 3.86 -1.51
N ILE A 111 -1.57 5.06 -1.01
CA ILE A 111 -2.38 5.32 0.17
C ILE A 111 -3.49 6.29 -0.22
N GLN A 112 -4.73 5.93 0.08
CA GLN A 112 -5.88 6.83 -0.03
C GLN A 112 -6.34 7.22 1.38
N THR A 113 -6.57 8.51 1.61
CA THR A 113 -7.09 9.04 2.88
C THR A 113 -8.53 9.53 2.71
N ASP A 114 -9.21 9.84 3.82
CA ASP A 114 -10.53 10.50 3.81
C ASP A 114 -10.41 12.02 3.67
N GLY A 115 -9.68 12.44 2.63
CA GLY A 115 -9.55 13.82 2.22
C GLY A 115 -10.77 14.35 1.46
N VAL A 116 -10.70 15.64 1.11
CA VAL A 116 -11.74 16.35 0.35
C VAL A 116 -11.83 15.79 -1.07
N VAL A 117 -10.69 15.66 -1.75
CA VAL A 117 -10.60 15.15 -3.12
C VAL A 117 -10.46 13.63 -3.09
N LYS A 118 -11.48 12.91 -3.56
CA LYS A 118 -11.52 11.44 -3.48
C LYS A 118 -10.58 10.75 -4.47
N THR A 119 -10.12 11.46 -5.51
CA THR A 119 -9.15 10.94 -6.49
C THR A 119 -7.70 11.13 -6.05
N ASP A 120 -7.46 11.79 -4.92
CA ASP A 120 -6.11 11.94 -4.37
C ASP A 120 -5.55 10.61 -3.90
N LEU A 121 -4.32 10.34 -4.34
CA LEU A 121 -3.52 9.20 -3.92
C LEU A 121 -2.14 9.70 -3.50
N PHE A 122 -1.70 9.26 -2.33
CA PHE A 122 -0.32 9.40 -1.91
C PHE A 122 0.46 8.19 -2.41
N GLN A 123 1.48 8.42 -3.23
CA GLN A 123 2.22 7.36 -3.90
C GLN A 123 3.71 7.40 -3.54
N HIS A 124 4.29 6.22 -3.37
CA HIS A 124 5.74 6.07 -3.25
C HIS A 124 6.18 4.86 -4.08
N ARG A 125 7.33 4.95 -4.74
CA ARG A 125 7.87 3.81 -5.49
C ARG A 125 8.27 2.69 -4.53
N LEU A 126 7.85 1.46 -4.81
CA LEU A 126 8.29 0.31 -4.04
C LEU A 126 9.68 -0.12 -4.53
N PHE A 127 10.71 0.18 -3.75
CA PHE A 127 12.08 -0.24 -4.04
C PHE A 127 12.34 -1.62 -3.46
N LEU A 128 12.48 -2.61 -4.35
CA LEU A 128 12.89 -3.97 -4.00
C LEU A 128 14.39 -4.13 -4.25
N HIS A 129 15.13 -4.49 -3.23
CA HIS A 129 16.59 -4.68 -3.32
C HIS A 129 16.95 -6.14 -3.64
N THR A 130 16.01 -7.06 -3.40
CA THR A 130 16.22 -8.49 -3.59
C THR A 130 15.07 -9.14 -4.38
N PRO A 131 14.90 -8.80 -5.68
CA PRO A 131 13.87 -9.42 -6.52
C PRO A 131 13.89 -10.96 -6.44
N GLY A 132 12.70 -11.55 -6.31
CA GLY A 132 12.50 -12.99 -6.13
C GLY A 132 12.68 -13.49 -4.69
N LYS A 133 13.13 -12.65 -3.75
CA LYS A 133 13.24 -12.98 -2.32
C LYS A 133 12.26 -12.14 -1.51
N TRP A 134 11.92 -12.66 -0.33
CA TRP A 134 11.09 -11.93 0.63
C TRP A 134 11.90 -10.84 1.33
N GLU A 135 11.42 -9.60 1.24
CA GLU A 135 11.97 -8.45 1.96
C GLU A 135 10.86 -7.65 2.65
N THR A 136 11.23 -6.93 3.71
CA THR A 136 10.32 -6.01 4.40
C THR A 136 10.75 -4.61 4.04
N VAL A 137 9.92 -3.91 3.27
CA VAL A 137 10.17 -2.52 2.88
C VAL A 137 9.45 -1.61 3.85
N MET A 138 10.17 -0.67 4.46
CA MET A 138 9.63 0.36 5.36
C MET A 138 9.72 1.72 4.68
N ILE A 139 8.59 2.33 4.38
CA ILE A 139 8.50 3.62 3.69
C ILE A 139 8.01 4.66 4.70
N PRO A 140 8.78 5.71 5.00
CA PRO A 140 8.31 6.81 5.83
C PRO A 140 7.03 7.41 5.24
N PHE A 141 6.00 7.65 6.05
CA PHE A 141 4.76 8.25 5.54
C PHE A 141 4.98 9.62 4.88
N LYS A 142 5.96 10.39 5.37
CA LYS A 142 6.36 11.69 4.83
C LYS A 142 6.98 11.63 3.43
N ASP A 143 7.44 10.46 2.98
CA ASP A 143 8.10 10.31 1.68
C ASP A 143 7.08 10.06 0.55
N PHE A 144 5.80 9.79 0.88
CA PHE A 144 4.76 9.66 -0.12
C PHE A 144 4.40 11.00 -0.76
N VAL A 145 4.29 11.00 -2.09
CA VAL A 145 3.98 12.18 -2.89
C VAL A 145 2.51 12.17 -3.28
N LEU A 146 1.84 13.32 -3.16
CA LEU A 146 0.47 13.49 -3.61
C LEU A 146 0.37 13.47 -5.13
N THR A 147 -0.55 12.65 -5.61
CA THR A 147 -0.91 12.50 -7.02
C THR A 147 -2.42 12.51 -7.18
N ASN A 148 -2.88 12.91 -8.36
CA ASN A 148 -4.29 12.85 -8.76
C ASN A 148 -4.34 12.32 -10.19
N ASN A 149 -5.12 11.26 -10.42
CA ASN A 149 -5.22 10.59 -11.73
C ASN A 149 -3.83 10.26 -12.35
N GLY A 150 -2.88 9.84 -11.52
CA GLY A 150 -1.51 9.49 -11.93
C GLY A 150 -0.58 10.70 -12.19
N MET A 151 -1.05 11.93 -11.97
CA MET A 151 -0.23 13.15 -12.12
C MET A 151 0.20 13.68 -10.76
N ILE A 152 1.50 13.96 -10.61
CA ILE A 152 2.05 14.60 -9.41
C ILE A 152 1.43 15.99 -9.27
N GLN A 153 0.88 16.28 -8.09
CA GLN A 153 0.29 17.58 -7.81
C GLN A 153 1.40 18.60 -7.53
N GLN A 154 1.26 19.82 -8.05
CA GLN A 154 2.22 20.89 -7.77
C GLN A 154 2.12 21.33 -6.30
N ASP A 155 0.89 21.50 -5.83
CA ASP A 155 0.61 21.82 -4.44
C ASP A 155 0.55 20.52 -3.63
N GLN A 156 1.64 20.23 -2.92
CA GLN A 156 1.71 19.10 -2.00
C GLN A 156 1.02 19.49 -0.69
N ILE A 157 0.15 18.61 -0.20
CA ILE A 157 -0.43 18.69 1.14
C ILE A 157 0.05 17.52 1.98
N GLU A 158 0.10 17.69 3.30
CA GLU A 158 0.39 16.59 4.20
C GLU A 158 -0.72 15.53 4.15
N MET A 159 -0.31 14.27 4.24
CA MET A 159 -1.23 13.14 4.29
C MET A 159 -2.12 13.22 5.54
N PHE A 160 -3.42 13.01 5.38
CA PHE A 160 -4.38 12.90 6.50
C PHE A 160 -4.22 11.54 7.21
N ARG A 161 -3.11 11.36 7.95
CA ARG A 161 -2.64 10.09 8.53
C ARG A 161 -3.58 9.45 9.56
N GLN A 162 -4.44 10.25 10.17
CA GLN A 162 -5.47 9.84 11.12
C GLN A 162 -6.72 9.25 10.42
N LYS A 163 -6.82 9.39 9.09
CA LYS A 163 -7.93 8.86 8.29
C LYS A 163 -7.44 8.12 7.04
N VAL A 164 -6.51 7.17 7.21
CA VAL A 164 -6.10 6.30 6.12
C VAL A 164 -7.23 5.32 5.80
N ARG A 165 -7.68 5.27 4.54
CA ARG A 165 -8.82 4.45 4.10
C ARG A 165 -8.39 3.18 3.42
N THR A 166 -7.39 3.27 2.53
CA THR A 166 -6.91 2.12 1.76
C THR A 166 -5.41 2.21 1.58
N VAL A 167 -4.79 1.03 1.51
CA VAL A 167 -3.40 0.86 1.07
C VAL A 167 -3.40 -0.15 -0.07
N GLY A 168 -2.54 0.07 -1.06
CA GLY A 168 -2.45 -0.81 -2.23
C GLY A 168 -1.11 -0.76 -2.92
N ILE A 169 -0.98 -1.60 -3.93
CA ILE A 169 0.17 -1.64 -4.83
C ILE A 169 -0.35 -1.50 -6.26
N SER A 170 0.32 -0.68 -7.07
CA SER A 170 0.04 -0.57 -8.50
C SER A 170 1.30 -0.79 -9.33
N LEU A 171 1.08 -1.19 -10.58
CA LEU A 171 2.06 -1.30 -11.63
C LEU A 171 1.60 -0.42 -12.80
N MET A 172 2.44 0.52 -13.20
CA MET A 172 2.21 1.44 -14.32
C MET A 172 3.55 1.86 -14.94
N ASP A 173 4.46 0.91 -15.08
CA ASP A 173 5.86 1.14 -15.47
C ASP A 173 6.09 1.27 -16.98
N ARG A 174 5.00 1.25 -17.77
CA ARG A 174 4.98 1.34 -19.23
C ARG A 174 5.82 0.25 -19.91
N GLN A 175 5.81 -0.95 -19.33
CA GLN A 175 6.45 -2.12 -19.93
C GLN A 175 5.38 -3.18 -20.20
N GLU A 176 5.35 -3.75 -21.41
CA GLU A 176 4.47 -4.89 -21.69
C GLU A 176 4.98 -6.16 -21.03
N GLY A 177 4.07 -7.12 -20.86
CA GLY A 177 4.42 -8.46 -20.43
C GLY A 177 4.12 -8.75 -18.96
N PRO A 178 4.61 -9.88 -18.46
CA PRO A 178 4.16 -10.43 -17.19
C PRO A 178 4.65 -9.60 -16.00
N PHE A 179 3.88 -9.68 -14.92
CA PHE A 179 4.27 -9.18 -13.61
C PHE A 179 3.82 -10.14 -12.51
N LYS A 180 4.55 -10.14 -11.40
CA LYS A 180 4.22 -10.89 -10.19
C LYS A 180 4.82 -10.25 -8.94
N ILE A 181 3.98 -10.04 -7.95
CA ILE A 181 4.38 -9.70 -6.58
C ILE A 181 3.57 -10.52 -5.57
N GLU A 182 4.28 -11.16 -4.64
CA GLU A 182 3.68 -11.83 -3.49
C GLU A 182 3.69 -10.88 -2.28
N ILE A 183 2.60 -10.89 -1.51
CA ILE A 183 2.33 -10.01 -0.38
C ILE A 183 1.93 -10.89 0.80
N ASP A 184 2.60 -10.68 1.93
CA ASP A 184 2.29 -11.36 3.19
C ASP A 184 1.39 -10.44 4.04
N TRP A 185 1.88 -9.24 4.36
CA TRP A 185 1.15 -8.27 5.16
C TRP A 185 1.55 -6.82 4.87
N VAL A 186 0.69 -5.91 5.33
CA VAL A 186 0.88 -4.47 5.40
C VAL A 186 0.62 -3.99 6.83
N LYS A 187 1.55 -3.20 7.39
CA LYS A 187 1.49 -2.68 8.76
C LYS A 187 1.90 -1.21 8.79
N ALA A 188 1.42 -0.47 9.79
CA ALA A 188 2.08 0.75 10.23
C ALA A 188 3.11 0.37 11.30
N MET A 189 4.32 0.92 11.25
CA MET A 189 5.44 0.50 12.12
C MET A 189 6.27 1.67 12.65
N ASN A 190 6.87 1.41 13.80
CA ASN A 190 7.97 2.17 14.38
C ASN A 190 9.20 1.26 14.49
N THR A 191 10.38 1.86 14.41
CA THR A 191 11.59 1.22 14.92
C THR A 191 11.69 1.47 16.43
N GLU A 192 12.65 0.85 17.09
CA GLU A 192 12.88 1.11 18.50
C GLU A 192 13.29 2.57 18.80
N PHE A 193 13.63 3.37 17.78
CA PHE A 193 14.04 4.77 17.88
C PHE A 193 13.00 5.76 17.36
N THR A 194 11.78 5.32 17.00
CA THR A 194 10.77 6.21 16.39
C THR A 194 9.41 6.11 17.06
N GLU A 195 8.69 7.23 17.14
CA GLU A 195 7.30 7.30 17.57
C GLU A 195 6.58 8.39 16.76
N GLY A 196 5.72 7.97 15.83
CA GLY A 196 5.12 8.90 14.88
C GLY A 196 6.18 9.63 14.07
N ASP A 197 6.03 10.95 13.97
CA ASP A 197 7.02 11.84 13.34
C ASP A 197 8.09 12.37 14.30
N MET A 198 8.25 11.73 15.48
CA MET A 198 9.31 12.03 16.45
C MET A 198 10.35 10.92 16.56
N ASP A 199 11.59 11.29 16.84
CA ASP A 199 12.61 10.35 17.30
C ASP A 199 12.45 10.12 18.80
N ARG A 200 12.72 8.90 19.25
CA ARG A 200 12.60 8.52 20.66
C ARG A 200 13.88 7.88 21.15
N ILE A 201 14.19 8.09 22.42
CA ILE A 201 15.26 7.40 23.12
C ILE A 201 14.66 6.09 23.66
N PRO A 202 15.17 4.91 23.24
CA PRO A 202 14.69 3.65 23.78
C PRO A 202 14.94 3.57 25.30
N PRO A 203 14.08 2.87 26.06
CA PRO A 203 14.39 2.55 27.45
C PRO A 203 15.75 1.87 27.56
N LYS A 204 16.57 2.21 28.56
CA LYS A 204 17.82 1.47 28.83
C LYS A 204 17.48 0.00 29.03
N GLU A 205 18.17 -0.89 28.31
CA GLU A 205 18.09 -2.33 28.57
C GLU A 205 18.36 -2.55 30.07
N LYS A 206 17.46 -3.27 30.75
CA LYS A 206 17.73 -3.68 32.12
C LYS A 206 18.90 -4.65 32.05
N THR A 207 20.09 -4.21 32.43
CA THR A 207 21.19 -5.11 32.77
C THR A 207 20.69 -6.01 33.89
N GLU A 208 20.38 -7.26 33.56
CA GLU A 208 20.18 -8.31 34.55
C GLU A 208 21.51 -8.48 35.28
N HIS A 209 21.61 -7.87 36.47
CA HIS A 209 22.65 -8.20 37.42
C HIS A 209 22.36 -9.60 37.95
N TYR A 210 23.06 -10.59 37.39
CA TYR A 210 23.22 -11.92 37.98
C TYR A 210 24.07 -11.84 39.26
#